data_AF-A0A0W8DP41-F1
#
_entry.id   AF-A0A0W8DP41-F1
#
_cell.length_a   1.000
_cell.length_b   1.000
_cell.length_c   1.000
_cell.angle_alpha   90.00
_cell.angle_beta   90.00
_cell.angle_gamma   90.00
#
_symmetry.space_group_name_H-M   'P 1'
#
loop_
_entity.id
_entity.type
_entity.pdbx_description
1 polymer ?
#
loop_
_entity_poly.entity_id
_entity_poly.type
_entity_poly.pdbx_seq_one_letter_code
_entity_poly.pdbx_strand_id
1 'polypeptide(L)'
;MTSLEPAADTLNTEPSTPIRDWAISTTEAWTNEVKAEMRLHRRRACIARCREKTKSKLQQMRRERDRLEQEVKQCLAALNDDTNKDDDSVDACNTKGELCRLAHESDVLRTEAASLSKRLQQFDRFFSLVQADTLSFGLFTDNGSSSLTVREAGKVSKWVLSPNHDESGWQVCFPNGEPSFHFHSFTRAGFDDILKLCDDTLAVDPPRIEVAGSLLGWTVHRAPLTRRVDGSTISHARFTMRVACSLDDLDAIIVSSSLDSWPLVWTPPSWGYNERKQACCQVLQEFETDAYVLVHDIPGPESSRYISLAQRLPRQRYNGKRSITYVMVIADSEANARKCSTEQSHGNVQWVNEGGSYIKFTEVNPKLIDVRYDHWASCHDEIHAQHLFVRWAEFASGWSQRMAPSNLIGPEHQN
;
A
#
# COMPACT_ATOMS: atom_id res chain seq x y z
N MET A 1 88.52 32.26 16.59
CA MET A 1 88.19 33.18 15.48
C MET A 1 88.36 32.36 14.21
N THR A 2 87.35 32.04 13.40
CA THR A 2 85.99 32.55 13.27
C THR A 2 85.21 31.49 12.50
N SER A 3 83.97 31.24 12.93
CA SER A 3 82.99 30.39 12.25
C SER A 3 82.62 30.97 10.89
N LEU A 4 82.39 30.13 9.88
CA LEU A 4 81.69 30.48 8.64
C LEU A 4 81.07 29.20 8.04
N GLU A 5 79.78 29.03 8.30
CA GLU A 5 78.90 28.08 7.60
C GLU A 5 78.73 28.48 6.12
N PRO A 6 78.59 27.52 5.19
CA PRO A 6 77.91 27.75 3.94
C PRO A 6 76.43 27.37 4.08
N ALA A 7 75.55 28.37 3.97
CA ALA A 7 74.12 28.20 3.79
C ALA A 7 73.86 27.51 2.44
N ALA A 8 73.39 26.26 2.48
CA ALA A 8 72.75 25.61 1.35
C ALA A 8 71.24 25.80 1.48
N ASP A 9 70.73 26.92 0.97
CA ASP A 9 69.31 27.12 0.70
C ASP A 9 68.89 26.20 -0.45
N THR A 10 68.55 24.96 -0.09
CA THR A 10 67.72 24.10 -0.92
C THR A 10 66.29 24.34 -0.46
N LEU A 11 65.59 25.24 -1.16
CA LEU A 11 64.14 25.43 -1.06
C LEU A 11 63.45 24.12 -1.46
N ASN A 12 63.40 23.16 -0.54
CA ASN A 12 62.41 22.10 -0.54
C ASN A 12 61.10 22.73 -0.10
N THR A 13 60.44 23.40 -1.04
CA THR A 13 59.07 23.89 -0.87
C THR A 13 58.15 22.68 -0.90
N GLU A 14 58.09 21.94 0.21
CA GLU A 14 56.97 21.05 0.43
C GLU A 14 55.70 21.92 0.39
N PRO A 15 54.73 21.64 -0.50
CA PRO A 15 53.50 22.41 -0.53
C PRO A 15 52.86 22.29 0.85
N SER A 16 52.53 23.44 1.43
CA SER A 16 51.86 23.51 2.73
C SER A 16 50.66 22.56 2.73
N THR A 17 50.44 21.87 3.85
CA THR A 17 49.31 20.95 4.09
C THR A 17 47.98 21.39 3.43
N PRO A 18 47.54 22.66 3.50
CA PRO A 18 46.31 23.10 2.81
C PRO A 18 46.34 22.98 1.28
N ILE A 19 47.49 23.09 0.62
CA ILE A 19 47.62 22.93 -0.84
C ILE A 19 47.52 21.45 -1.23
N ARG A 20 48.09 20.53 -0.42
CA ARG A 20 47.93 19.08 -0.64
C ARG A 20 46.49 18.65 -0.44
N ASP A 21 45.84 19.12 0.63
CA ASP A 21 44.45 18.77 0.93
C ASP A 21 43.48 19.33 -0.12
N TRP A 22 43.72 20.54 -0.62
CA TRP A 22 42.96 21.11 -1.75
C TRP A 22 43.13 20.30 -3.04
N ALA A 23 44.35 19.88 -3.37
CA ALA A 23 44.63 19.08 -4.56
C ALA A 23 44.00 17.68 -4.49
N ILE A 24 44.01 17.05 -3.31
CA ILE A 24 43.35 15.75 -3.08
C ILE A 24 41.83 15.92 -3.21
N SER A 25 41.24 16.90 -2.53
CA SER A 25 39.79 17.16 -2.59
C SER A 25 39.31 17.47 -4.01
N THR A 26 40.06 18.27 -4.77
CA THR A 26 39.71 18.61 -6.15
C THR A 26 39.84 17.40 -7.08
N THR A 27 40.86 16.57 -6.88
CA THR A 27 41.08 15.34 -7.66
C THR A 27 40.00 14.30 -7.36
N GLU A 28 39.59 14.14 -6.10
CA GLU A 28 38.49 13.27 -5.69
C GLU A 28 37.15 13.74 -6.26
N ALA A 29 36.86 15.04 -6.20
CA ALA A 29 35.66 15.62 -6.77
C ALA A 29 35.58 15.36 -8.29
N TRP A 30 36.67 15.61 -9.02
CA TRP A 30 36.73 15.38 -10.46
C TRP A 30 36.63 13.89 -10.81
N THR A 31 37.27 13.01 -10.02
CA THR A 31 37.16 11.55 -10.20
C THR A 31 35.73 11.05 -9.98
N ASN A 32 35.02 11.63 -9.01
CA ASN A 32 33.62 11.29 -8.74
C ASN A 32 32.70 11.77 -9.86
N GLU A 33 32.94 12.96 -10.40
CA GLU A 33 32.20 13.50 -11.54
C GLU A 33 32.39 12.65 -12.81
N VAL A 34 33.63 12.27 -13.12
CA VAL A 34 33.94 11.36 -14.24
C VAL A 34 33.25 10.00 -14.05
N LYS A 35 33.27 9.45 -12.83
CA LYS A 35 32.54 8.20 -12.51
C LYS A 35 31.03 8.36 -12.70
N ALA A 36 30.45 9.49 -12.32
CA ALA A 36 29.02 9.77 -12.49
C ALA A 36 28.63 9.86 -13.97
N GLU A 37 29.42 10.56 -14.78
CA GLU A 37 29.23 10.65 -16.23
C GLU A 37 29.35 9.27 -16.91
N MET A 38 30.34 8.47 -16.55
CA MET A 38 30.46 7.10 -17.05
C MET A 38 29.25 6.22 -16.69
N ARG A 39 28.71 6.36 -15.47
CA ARG A 39 27.48 5.65 -15.04
C ARG A 39 26.27 6.10 -15.85
N LEU A 40 26.12 7.41 -16.07
CA LEU A 40 25.03 7.97 -16.88
C LEU A 40 25.09 7.46 -18.33
N HIS A 41 26.27 7.47 -18.93
CA HIS A 41 26.47 6.97 -20.28
C HIS A 41 26.15 5.47 -20.40
N ARG A 42 26.57 4.65 -19.43
CA ARG A 42 26.21 3.22 -19.37
C ARG A 42 24.71 3.00 -19.22
N ARG A 43 24.04 3.79 -18.37
CA ARG A 43 22.58 3.72 -18.18
C ARG A 43 21.84 4.08 -19.47
N ARG A 44 22.24 5.15 -20.17
CA ARG A 44 21.68 5.55 -21.46
C ARG A 44 21.82 4.44 -22.51
N ALA A 45 23.00 3.83 -22.61
CA ALA A 45 23.24 2.71 -23.52
C ALA A 45 22.42 1.47 -23.16
N CYS A 46 22.24 1.18 -21.86
CA CYS A 46 21.40 0.06 -21.39
C CYS A 46 19.93 0.26 -21.76
N ILE A 47 19.40 1.47 -21.53
CA ILE A 47 18.02 1.84 -21.88
C ILE A 47 17.81 1.74 -23.40
N ALA A 48 18.76 2.22 -24.22
CA ALA A 48 18.69 2.12 -25.67
C ALA A 48 18.64 0.66 -26.14
N ARG A 49 19.48 -0.23 -25.57
CA ARG A 49 19.45 -1.67 -25.89
C ARG A 49 18.14 -2.33 -25.48
N CYS A 50 17.59 -1.99 -24.31
CA CYS A 50 16.28 -2.51 -23.88
C CYS A 50 15.16 -2.07 -24.82
N ARG A 51 15.16 -0.80 -25.26
CA ARG A 51 14.19 -0.30 -26.23
C ARG A 51 14.28 -1.04 -27.55
N GLU A 52 15.48 -1.27 -28.07
CA GLU A 52 15.66 -1.99 -29.32
C GLU A 52 15.25 -3.48 -29.21
N LYS A 53 15.61 -4.15 -28.11
CA LYS A 53 15.18 -5.53 -27.84
C LYS A 53 13.65 -5.64 -27.77
N THR A 54 13.00 -4.68 -27.12
CA THR A 54 11.54 -4.62 -27.01
C THR A 54 10.89 -4.39 -28.38
N LYS A 55 11.44 -3.46 -29.17
CA LYS A 55 10.99 -3.18 -30.53
C LYS A 55 11.12 -4.39 -31.45
N SER A 56 12.26 -5.07 -31.41
CA SER A 56 12.51 -6.30 -32.17
C SER A 56 11.55 -7.43 -31.77
N LYS A 57 11.35 -7.66 -30.47
CA LYS A 57 10.38 -8.66 -29.97
C LYS A 57 8.95 -8.35 -30.43
N LEU A 58 8.54 -7.08 -30.38
CA LEU A 58 7.23 -6.66 -30.86
C LEU A 58 7.06 -6.90 -32.37
N GLN A 59 8.10 -6.61 -33.16
CA GLN A 59 8.09 -6.88 -34.59
C GLN A 59 8.02 -8.39 -34.89
N GLN A 60 8.73 -9.22 -34.12
CA GLN A 60 8.64 -10.67 -34.23
C GLN A 60 7.22 -11.17 -33.94
N MET A 61 6.61 -10.75 -32.82
CA MET A 61 5.24 -11.15 -32.48
C MET A 61 4.22 -10.73 -33.55
N ARG A 62 4.42 -9.55 -34.18
CA ARG A 62 3.57 -9.12 -35.30
C ARG A 62 3.71 -10.02 -36.52
N ARG A 63 4.95 -10.40 -36.89
CA ARG A 63 5.20 -11.35 -38.00
C ARG A 63 4.61 -12.72 -37.71
N GLU A 64 4.74 -13.21 -36.48
CA GLU A 64 4.15 -14.50 -36.07
C GLU A 64 2.63 -14.46 -36.13
N ARG A 65 1.99 -13.38 -35.64
CA ARG A 65 0.56 -13.18 -35.80
C ARG A 65 0.15 -13.19 -37.27
N ASP A 66 0.82 -12.43 -38.12
CA ASP A 66 0.48 -12.34 -39.54
C ASP A 66 0.62 -13.69 -40.24
N ARG A 67 1.65 -14.46 -39.88
CA ARG A 67 1.83 -15.84 -40.35
C ARG A 67 0.70 -16.76 -39.90
N LEU A 68 0.36 -16.76 -38.62
CA LEU A 68 -0.72 -17.59 -38.06
C LEU A 68 -2.06 -17.22 -38.68
N GLU A 69 -2.32 -15.93 -38.90
CA GLU A 69 -3.53 -15.47 -39.57
C GLU A 69 -3.61 -16.00 -41.02
N GLN A 70 -2.47 -16.05 -41.71
CA GLN A 70 -2.40 -16.62 -43.06
C GLN A 70 -2.58 -18.15 -43.06
N GLU A 71 -1.99 -18.86 -42.10
CA GLU A 71 -2.19 -20.31 -41.93
C GLU A 71 -3.66 -20.65 -41.64
N VAL A 72 -4.34 -19.87 -40.79
CA VAL A 72 -5.79 -20.02 -40.52
C VAL A 72 -6.60 -19.77 -41.80
N LYS A 73 -6.29 -18.71 -42.55
CA LYS A 73 -6.95 -18.42 -43.83
C LYS A 73 -6.80 -19.57 -44.84
N GLN A 74 -5.60 -20.18 -44.90
CA GLN A 74 -5.36 -21.34 -45.76
C GLN A 74 -6.13 -22.58 -45.30
N CYS A 75 -6.18 -22.86 -43.99
CA CYS A 75 -6.95 -23.98 -43.45
C CYS A 75 -8.46 -23.82 -43.71
N LEU A 76 -8.99 -22.60 -43.56
CA LEU A 76 -10.39 -22.29 -43.87
C LEU A 76 -10.71 -22.41 -45.37
N ALA A 77 -9.76 -22.05 -46.24
CA ALA A 77 -9.92 -22.22 -47.69
C ALA A 77 -9.91 -23.70 -48.08
N ALA A 78 -8.99 -24.50 -47.55
CA ALA A 78 -8.94 -25.95 -47.77
C ALA A 78 -10.23 -26.65 -47.28
N LEU A 79 -10.72 -26.26 -46.10
CA LEU A 79 -11.97 -26.79 -45.56
C LEU A 79 -13.19 -26.44 -46.44
N ASN A 80 -13.21 -25.23 -47.02
CA ASN A 80 -14.26 -24.83 -47.96
C ASN A 80 -14.20 -25.60 -49.29
N ASP A 81 -12.99 -25.90 -49.79
CA ASP A 81 -12.80 -26.68 -51.03
C ASP A 81 -13.17 -28.17 -50.85
N ASP A 82 -12.95 -28.74 -49.67
CA ASP A 82 -13.38 -30.12 -49.35
C ASP A 82 -14.91 -30.21 -49.20
N THR A 83 -15.57 -29.20 -48.59
CA THR A 83 -17.04 -29.15 -48.52
C THR A 83 -17.74 -28.94 -49.87
N ASN A 84 -17.04 -28.45 -50.90
CA ASN A 84 -17.59 -28.30 -52.25
C ASN A 84 -17.48 -29.61 -53.09
N LYS A 85 -16.83 -30.66 -52.58
CA LYS A 85 -16.66 -31.95 -53.26
C LYS A 85 -17.53 -33.07 -52.71
N ASP A 86 -18.02 -32.95 -51.47
CA ASP A 86 -18.94 -33.92 -50.86
C ASP A 86 -20.32 -33.28 -50.66
N ASP A 87 -21.26 -33.60 -51.56
CA ASP A 87 -22.65 -33.12 -51.58
C ASP A 87 -23.57 -33.85 -50.56
N ASP A 88 -23.02 -34.43 -49.50
CA ASP A 88 -23.79 -35.19 -48.51
C ASP A 88 -23.22 -35.06 -47.09
N SER A 89 -23.42 -33.91 -46.43
CA SER A 89 -23.27 -33.82 -44.96
C SER A 89 -23.99 -32.61 -44.37
N VAL A 90 -25.17 -32.87 -43.79
CA VAL A 90 -25.93 -31.89 -42.97
C VAL A 90 -25.14 -31.45 -41.73
N ASP A 91 -24.14 -32.23 -41.29
CA ASP A 91 -23.32 -31.97 -40.10
C ASP A 91 -22.21 -30.93 -40.33
N ALA A 92 -21.63 -30.87 -41.55
CA ALA A 92 -20.63 -29.88 -41.92
C ALA A 92 -21.22 -28.45 -42.06
N CYS A 93 -22.48 -28.37 -42.50
CA CYS A 93 -23.21 -27.10 -42.61
C CYS A 93 -23.51 -26.50 -41.22
N ASN A 94 -23.87 -27.36 -40.26
CA ASN A 94 -24.20 -26.95 -38.89
C ASN A 94 -22.97 -26.46 -38.11
N THR A 95 -21.83 -27.17 -38.23
CA THR A 95 -20.56 -26.78 -37.59
C THR A 95 -19.98 -25.47 -38.15
N LYS A 96 -20.12 -25.23 -39.46
CA LYS A 96 -19.75 -23.96 -40.09
C LYS A 96 -20.64 -22.80 -39.63
N GLY A 97 -21.94 -23.02 -39.48
CA GLY A 97 -22.88 -22.04 -38.93
C GLY A 97 -22.53 -21.63 -37.50
N GLU A 98 -22.20 -22.60 -36.65
CA GLU A 98 -21.77 -22.38 -35.27
C GLU A 98 -20.42 -21.64 -35.17
N LEU A 99 -19.45 -21.98 -36.01
CA LEU A 99 -18.17 -21.26 -36.10
C LEU A 99 -18.35 -19.81 -36.54
N CYS A 100 -19.21 -19.55 -37.54
CA CYS A 100 -19.53 -18.19 -37.97
C CYS A 100 -20.24 -17.39 -36.87
N ARG A 101 -21.13 -18.02 -36.11
CA ARG A 101 -21.80 -17.40 -34.96
C ARG A 101 -20.79 -17.03 -33.86
N LEU A 102 -19.91 -17.97 -33.47
CA LEU A 102 -18.88 -17.74 -32.47
C LEU A 102 -17.84 -16.68 -32.90
N ALA A 103 -17.48 -16.64 -34.19
CA ALA A 103 -16.61 -15.61 -34.73
C ALA A 103 -17.26 -14.23 -34.63
N HIS A 104 -18.55 -14.14 -34.97
CA HIS A 104 -19.31 -12.89 -34.85
C HIS A 104 -19.44 -12.44 -33.38
N GLU A 105 -19.77 -13.36 -32.46
CA GLU A 105 -19.81 -13.07 -31.02
C GLU A 105 -18.45 -12.63 -30.48
N SER A 106 -17.36 -13.28 -30.90
CA SER A 106 -16.01 -12.89 -30.48
C SER A 106 -15.62 -11.49 -30.99
N ASP A 107 -16.01 -11.14 -32.22
CA ASP A 107 -15.77 -9.80 -32.77
C ASP A 107 -16.60 -8.74 -32.04
N VAL A 108 -17.87 -9.02 -31.74
CA VAL A 108 -18.72 -8.14 -30.92
C VAL A 108 -18.07 -7.92 -29.55
N LEU A 109 -17.68 -8.98 -28.85
CA LEU A 109 -17.02 -8.90 -27.54
C LEU A 109 -15.69 -8.13 -27.60
N ARG A 110 -14.89 -8.30 -28.66
CA ARG A 110 -13.65 -7.52 -28.85
C ARG A 110 -13.94 -6.03 -29.04
N THR A 111 -15.00 -5.67 -29.77
CA THR A 111 -15.40 -4.27 -29.95
C THR A 111 -15.93 -3.65 -28.66
N GLU A 112 -16.69 -4.40 -27.87
CA GLU A 112 -17.16 -3.98 -26.55
C GLU A 112 -16.00 -3.79 -25.57
N ALA A 113 -15.05 -4.75 -25.51
CA ALA A 113 -13.87 -4.65 -24.68
C ALA A 113 -12.99 -3.45 -25.06
N ALA A 114 -12.82 -3.17 -26.36
CA ALA A 114 -12.11 -1.98 -26.83
C ALA A 114 -12.84 -0.68 -26.45
N SER A 115 -14.17 -0.66 -26.53
CA SER A 115 -15.01 0.47 -26.11
C SER A 115 -14.92 0.73 -24.61
N LEU A 116 -15.04 -0.32 -23.78
CA LEU A 116 -14.87 -0.27 -22.33
C LEU A 116 -13.48 0.22 -21.94
N SER A 117 -12.44 -0.31 -22.58
CA SER A 117 -11.05 0.11 -22.35
C SER A 117 -10.84 1.60 -22.69
N LYS A 118 -11.39 2.07 -23.81
CA LYS A 118 -11.37 3.49 -24.18
C LYS A 118 -12.11 4.36 -23.16
N ARG A 119 -13.23 3.88 -22.62
CA ARG A 119 -14.01 4.58 -21.60
C ARG A 119 -13.27 4.64 -20.25
N LEU A 120 -12.60 3.55 -19.85
CA LEU A 120 -11.70 3.53 -18.70
C LEU A 120 -10.53 4.51 -18.87
N GLN A 121 -9.92 4.56 -20.06
CA GLN A 121 -8.86 5.52 -20.37
C GLN A 121 -9.36 6.97 -20.32
N GLN A 122 -10.60 7.23 -20.74
CA GLN A 122 -11.24 8.55 -20.60
C GLN A 122 -11.48 8.90 -19.13
N PHE A 123 -11.90 7.93 -18.30
CA PHE A 123 -12.03 8.12 -16.86
C PHE A 123 -10.68 8.38 -16.18
N ASP A 124 -9.62 7.64 -16.53
CA ASP A 124 -8.26 7.86 -16.01
C ASP A 124 -7.74 9.25 -16.39
N ARG A 125 -7.99 9.68 -17.64
CA ARG A 125 -7.64 11.02 -18.10
C ARG A 125 -8.45 12.08 -17.36
N PHE A 126 -9.74 11.86 -17.15
CA PHE A 126 -10.59 12.77 -16.37
C PHE A 126 -10.09 12.88 -14.93
N PHE A 127 -9.76 11.75 -14.29
CA PHE A 127 -9.17 11.74 -12.95
C PHE A 127 -7.83 12.45 -12.89
N SER A 128 -6.97 12.27 -13.90
CA SER A 128 -5.68 12.98 -13.99
C SER A 128 -5.86 14.49 -14.16
N LEU A 129 -6.86 14.92 -14.91
CA LEU A 129 -7.21 16.35 -15.08
C LEU A 129 -7.82 16.94 -13.81
N VAL A 130 -8.71 16.21 -13.13
CA VAL A 130 -9.27 16.63 -11.84
C VAL A 130 -8.19 16.71 -10.76
N GLN A 131 -7.24 15.76 -10.70
CA GLN A 131 -6.08 15.87 -9.81
C GLN A 131 -5.20 17.08 -10.14
N ALA A 132 -4.99 17.39 -11.43
CA ALA A 132 -4.24 18.57 -11.85
C ALA A 132 -4.95 19.89 -11.51
N ASP A 133 -6.29 19.94 -11.61
CA ASP A 133 -7.09 21.13 -11.29
C ASP A 133 -7.35 21.30 -9.78
N THR A 134 -7.37 20.20 -9.00
CA THR A 134 -7.50 20.26 -7.53
C THR A 134 -6.23 20.84 -6.88
N LEU A 135 -5.09 20.80 -7.55
CA LEU A 135 -3.86 21.53 -7.17
C LEU A 135 -3.96 23.05 -7.40
N SER A 136 -4.96 23.54 -8.15
CA SER A 136 -5.17 24.96 -8.47
C SER A 136 -6.09 25.68 -7.46
N PHE A 137 -6.93 24.95 -6.73
CA PHE A 137 -7.86 25.53 -5.74
C PHE A 137 -7.46 25.17 -4.30
N GLY A 138 -6.20 25.44 -3.94
CA GLY A 138 -5.67 25.27 -2.59
C GLY A 138 -6.09 26.42 -1.66
N LEU A 139 -7.27 26.33 -1.05
CA LEU A 139 -7.56 27.06 0.18
C LEU A 139 -7.00 26.26 1.38
N PHE A 140 -5.82 26.69 1.83
CA PHE A 140 -5.22 26.48 3.14
C PHE A 140 -5.26 25.07 3.76
N THR A 141 -4.17 24.30 3.57
CA THR A 141 -3.35 23.78 4.70
C THR A 141 -2.00 23.27 4.21
N ASP A 142 -0.96 23.99 4.60
CA ASP A 142 0.36 23.53 5.10
C ASP A 142 1.20 22.50 4.31
N ASN A 143 2.29 23.01 3.74
CA ASN A 143 3.61 22.38 3.51
C ASN A 143 3.70 20.87 3.18
N GLY A 144 3.95 20.60 1.90
CA GLY A 144 5.17 19.86 1.53
C GLY A 144 5.23 18.36 1.80
N SER A 145 4.13 17.63 1.63
CA SER A 145 4.15 16.21 1.23
C SER A 145 2.74 15.85 0.77
N SER A 146 2.57 15.56 -0.53
CA SER A 146 1.29 15.01 -1.01
C SER A 146 1.10 13.63 -0.39
N SER A 147 0.44 13.58 0.77
CA SER A 147 0.17 12.34 1.51
C SER A 147 -0.74 11.47 0.64
N LEU A 148 -0.19 10.37 0.11
CA LEU A 148 -0.87 9.49 -0.83
C LEU A 148 -1.96 8.67 -0.11
N THR A 149 -3.04 8.34 -0.82
CA THR A 149 -3.96 7.29 -0.37
C THR A 149 -3.27 5.93 -0.43
N VAL A 150 -3.81 4.91 0.27
CA VAL A 150 -3.25 3.55 0.23
C VAL A 150 -3.21 2.98 -1.19
N ARG A 151 -4.27 3.24 -1.98
CA ARG A 151 -4.35 2.83 -3.39
C ARG A 151 -3.26 3.48 -4.24
N GLU A 152 -3.02 4.78 -4.07
CA GLU A 152 -1.97 5.50 -4.79
C GLU A 152 -0.57 5.04 -4.34
N ALA A 153 -0.38 4.86 -3.02
CA ALA A 153 0.85 4.34 -2.44
C ALA A 153 1.18 2.95 -2.98
N GLY A 154 0.19 2.07 -3.14
CA GLY A 154 0.35 0.75 -3.78
C GLY A 154 0.84 0.87 -5.23
N LYS A 155 0.22 1.75 -6.02
CA LYS A 155 0.58 1.98 -7.43
C LYS A 155 1.98 2.55 -7.63
N VAL A 156 2.47 3.38 -6.71
CA VAL A 156 3.82 3.97 -6.81
C VAL A 156 4.87 3.20 -5.99
N SER A 157 4.44 2.20 -5.20
CA SER A 157 5.35 1.42 -4.38
C SER A 157 6.33 0.67 -5.27
N LYS A 158 7.62 0.96 -5.09
CA LYS A 158 8.71 0.23 -5.76
C LYS A 158 8.64 -1.28 -5.48
N TRP A 159 8.09 -1.67 -4.33
CA TRP A 159 7.96 -3.07 -3.91
C TRP A 159 6.86 -3.80 -4.71
N VAL A 160 5.81 -3.08 -5.10
CA VAL A 160 4.71 -3.60 -5.95
C VAL A 160 5.10 -3.54 -7.44
N LEU A 161 5.78 -2.47 -7.86
CA LEU A 161 6.13 -2.23 -9.28
C LEU A 161 7.30 -3.09 -9.80
N SER A 162 8.17 -3.59 -8.92
CA SER A 162 9.35 -4.38 -9.30
C SER A 162 9.25 -5.81 -8.76
N PRO A 163 8.48 -6.70 -9.41
CA PRO A 163 8.28 -8.06 -8.96
C PRO A 163 9.46 -8.97 -9.33
N ASN A 164 10.70 -8.55 -9.04
CA ASN A 164 11.80 -9.49 -8.89
C ASN A 164 11.62 -10.20 -7.53
N HIS A 165 10.48 -10.87 -7.39
CA HIS A 165 10.14 -11.71 -6.24
C HIS A 165 10.72 -13.10 -6.54
N ASP A 166 12.02 -13.26 -6.36
CA ASP A 166 12.53 -14.61 -6.10
C ASP A 166 11.87 -15.11 -4.80
N GLU A 167 11.80 -16.43 -4.60
CA GLU A 167 11.34 -17.06 -3.34
C GLU A 167 12.09 -16.52 -2.10
N SER A 168 13.20 -15.82 -2.32
CA SER A 168 14.09 -15.28 -1.31
C SER A 168 13.72 -13.91 -0.75
N GLY A 169 12.61 -13.26 -1.13
CA GLY A 169 12.18 -11.97 -0.53
C GLY A 169 13.01 -10.74 -0.96
N TRP A 170 12.87 -9.60 -0.25
CA TRP A 170 13.60 -8.35 -0.53
C TRP A 170 13.91 -7.51 0.72
N GLN A 171 14.96 -6.69 0.63
CA GLN A 171 15.34 -5.74 1.68
C GLN A 171 14.48 -4.48 1.62
N VAL A 172 13.70 -4.23 2.68
CA VAL A 172 12.90 -3.01 2.86
C VAL A 172 13.74 -1.95 3.56
N CYS A 173 13.91 -0.79 2.91
CA CYS A 173 14.59 0.37 3.47
C CYS A 173 13.59 1.49 3.79
N PHE A 174 13.87 2.23 4.87
CA PHE A 174 13.04 3.36 5.28
C PHE A 174 13.68 4.69 4.89
N PRO A 175 12.87 5.70 4.49
CA PRO A 175 13.37 6.99 4.05
C PRO A 175 13.99 7.83 5.19
N ASN A 176 13.63 7.56 6.43
CA ASN A 176 14.13 8.21 7.64
C ASN A 176 15.50 7.65 8.12
N GLY A 177 16.08 6.68 7.41
CA GLY A 177 17.36 6.07 7.77
C GLY A 177 17.25 4.96 8.83
N GLU A 178 16.05 4.56 9.22
CA GLU A 178 15.82 3.46 10.16
C GLU A 178 16.35 2.12 9.63
N PRO A 179 16.72 1.19 10.53
CA PRO A 179 17.31 -0.10 10.14
C PRO A 179 16.42 -0.82 9.14
N SER A 180 16.99 -1.12 7.97
CA SER A 180 16.31 -1.92 6.96
C SER A 180 16.10 -3.35 7.45
N PHE A 181 15.05 -4.02 6.98
CA PHE A 181 14.81 -5.44 7.28
C PHE A 181 14.53 -6.23 6.02
N HIS A 182 14.69 -7.54 6.12
CA HIS A 182 14.44 -8.44 5.01
C HIS A 182 13.00 -9.00 5.05
N PHE A 183 12.18 -8.68 4.04
CA PHE A 183 10.78 -9.08 3.93
C PHE A 183 10.58 -10.23 2.94
N HIS A 184 9.76 -11.19 3.32
CA HIS A 184 9.23 -12.26 2.46
C HIS A 184 7.75 -12.01 2.20
N SER A 185 7.34 -12.17 0.94
CA SER A 185 5.95 -11.98 0.53
C SER A 185 5.01 -12.93 1.25
N PHE A 186 3.79 -12.45 1.50
CA PHE A 186 2.71 -13.30 1.95
C PHE A 186 2.14 -14.07 0.76
N THR A 187 1.74 -15.31 1.00
CA THR A 187 0.93 -16.07 0.04
C THR A 187 -0.52 -15.58 0.12
N ARG A 188 -1.29 -15.74 -0.97
CA ARG A 188 -2.71 -15.38 -0.96
C ARG A 188 -3.49 -16.18 0.08
N ALA A 189 -3.21 -17.49 0.19
CA ALA A 189 -3.84 -18.35 1.19
C ALA A 189 -3.55 -17.88 2.62
N GLY A 190 -2.29 -17.57 2.94
CA GLY A 190 -1.93 -17.07 4.27
C GLY A 190 -2.57 -15.73 4.60
N PHE A 191 -2.70 -14.84 3.60
CA PHE A 191 -3.43 -13.58 3.75
C PHE A 191 -4.91 -13.81 4.08
N ASP A 192 -5.59 -14.65 3.28
CA ASP A 192 -7.02 -14.94 3.43
C ASP A 192 -7.31 -15.67 4.76
N ASP A 193 -6.48 -16.62 5.17
CA ASP A 193 -6.66 -17.39 6.41
C ASP A 193 -6.61 -16.49 7.65
N ILE A 194 -5.65 -15.55 7.70
CA ILE A 194 -5.50 -14.61 8.82
C ILE A 194 -6.70 -13.67 8.90
N LEU A 195 -7.14 -13.12 7.76
CA LEU A 195 -8.29 -12.22 7.74
C LEU A 195 -9.61 -12.95 8.03
N LYS A 196 -9.75 -14.19 7.57
CA LYS A 196 -10.89 -15.04 7.90
C LYS A 196 -10.98 -15.30 9.40
N LEU A 197 -9.86 -15.64 10.05
CA LEU A 197 -9.83 -15.83 11.51
C LEU A 197 -10.28 -14.57 12.26
N CYS A 198 -9.81 -13.40 11.84
CA CYS A 198 -10.21 -12.12 12.40
C CYS A 198 -11.71 -11.86 12.21
N ASP A 199 -12.23 -12.13 11.00
CA ASP A 199 -13.64 -11.93 10.68
C ASP A 199 -14.56 -12.91 11.41
N ASP A 200 -14.18 -14.19 11.53
CA ASP A 200 -14.94 -15.18 12.30
C ASP A 200 -15.06 -14.75 13.77
N THR A 201 -13.98 -14.19 14.33
CA THR A 201 -13.93 -13.74 15.73
C THR A 201 -14.70 -12.44 15.98
N LEU A 202 -14.66 -11.48 15.06
CA LEU A 202 -15.19 -10.13 15.30
C LEU A 202 -16.50 -9.86 14.55
N ALA A 203 -16.72 -10.45 13.38
CA ALA A 203 -17.89 -10.18 12.55
C ALA A 203 -19.12 -11.01 12.91
N VAL A 204 -18.90 -12.29 13.24
CA VAL A 204 -19.95 -13.31 13.43
C VAL A 204 -20.37 -13.38 14.90
N ASP A 205 -19.43 -13.67 15.81
CA ASP A 205 -19.69 -13.75 17.26
C ASP A 205 -18.74 -12.82 18.04
N PRO A 206 -18.94 -11.50 17.95
CA PRO A 206 -18.06 -10.56 18.62
C PRO A 206 -18.05 -10.81 20.13
N PRO A 207 -16.88 -10.77 20.80
CA PRO A 207 -16.80 -10.97 22.23
C PRO A 207 -17.70 -9.95 22.95
N ARG A 208 -18.36 -10.43 24.01
CA ARG A 208 -19.14 -9.57 24.90
C ARG A 208 -18.16 -8.74 25.73
N ILE A 209 -18.23 -7.42 25.55
CA ILE A 209 -17.40 -6.46 26.27
C ILE A 209 -18.34 -5.51 26.99
N GLU A 210 -18.15 -5.36 28.30
CA GLU A 210 -18.96 -4.47 29.11
C GLU A 210 -18.77 -3.01 28.69
N VAL A 211 -19.84 -2.23 28.84
CA VAL A 211 -19.80 -0.79 28.60
C VAL A 211 -18.99 -0.14 29.71
N ALA A 212 -17.89 0.50 29.34
CA ALA A 212 -17.05 1.26 30.24
C ALA A 212 -17.54 2.71 30.40
N GLY A 213 -18.24 3.26 29.41
CA GLY A 213 -18.82 4.60 29.47
C GLY A 213 -19.14 5.19 28.10
N SER A 214 -19.15 6.51 28.03
CA SER A 214 -19.38 7.27 26.79
C SER A 214 -18.32 8.35 26.57
N LEU A 215 -17.90 8.58 25.33
CA LEU A 215 -16.92 9.60 24.95
C LEU A 215 -17.33 10.25 23.62
N LEU A 216 -17.62 11.56 23.61
CA LEU A 216 -17.90 12.33 22.39
C LEU A 216 -18.94 11.67 21.44
N GLY A 217 -20.02 11.12 22.00
CA GLY A 217 -21.06 10.41 21.24
C GLY A 217 -20.79 8.91 21.01
N TRP A 218 -19.58 8.44 21.27
CA TRP A 218 -19.25 7.01 21.26
C TRP A 218 -19.70 6.34 22.56
N THR A 219 -20.32 5.17 22.42
CA THR A 219 -20.39 4.20 23.52
C THR A 219 -19.08 3.42 23.54
N VAL A 220 -18.41 3.41 24.68
CA VAL A 220 -17.09 2.83 24.86
C VAL A 220 -17.21 1.56 25.67
N HIS A 221 -16.66 0.48 25.12
CA HIS A 221 -16.55 -0.82 25.74
C HIS A 221 -15.08 -1.12 25.96
N ARG A 222 -14.71 -1.62 27.13
CA ARG A 222 -13.32 -1.98 27.46
C ARG A 222 -13.28 -3.37 28.05
N ALA A 223 -12.53 -4.27 27.42
CA ALA A 223 -12.37 -5.61 27.93
C ALA A 223 -11.35 -5.61 29.08
N PRO A 224 -11.50 -6.50 30.07
CA PRO A 224 -10.44 -6.78 31.02
C PRO A 224 -9.16 -7.20 30.30
N LEU A 225 -8.02 -6.85 30.87
CA LEU A 225 -6.72 -7.25 30.33
C LEU A 225 -6.61 -8.78 30.36
N THR A 226 -6.35 -9.35 29.19
CA THR A 226 -6.15 -10.80 29.07
C THR A 226 -4.67 -11.08 29.15
N ARG A 227 -4.23 -11.85 30.16
CA ARG A 227 -2.86 -12.34 30.27
C ARG A 227 -2.74 -13.67 29.54
N ARG A 228 -1.76 -13.76 28.65
CA ARG A 228 -1.41 -14.99 27.95
C ARG A 228 -0.41 -15.82 28.74
N VAL A 229 -0.27 -17.08 28.29
CA VAL A 229 0.64 -18.07 28.89
C VAL A 229 2.10 -17.64 28.78
N ASP A 230 2.45 -16.88 27.74
CA ASP A 230 3.78 -16.31 27.52
C ASP A 230 4.05 -15.04 28.37
N GLY A 231 3.09 -14.62 29.20
CA GLY A 231 3.17 -13.43 30.04
C GLY A 231 2.79 -12.12 29.32
N SER A 232 2.52 -12.15 28.02
CA SER A 232 2.03 -10.98 27.28
C SER A 232 0.63 -10.60 27.75
N THR A 233 0.33 -9.30 27.73
CA THR A 233 -0.99 -8.78 28.08
C THR A 233 -1.66 -8.23 26.83
N ILE A 234 -2.95 -8.48 26.65
CA ILE A 234 -3.73 -7.94 25.53
C ILE A 234 -4.77 -6.96 26.06
N SER A 235 -4.78 -5.78 25.44
CA SER A 235 -5.83 -4.78 25.62
C SER A 235 -6.81 -4.87 24.45
N HIS A 236 -8.10 -4.75 24.74
CA HIS A 236 -9.16 -4.71 23.73
C HIS A 236 -10.20 -3.66 24.12
N ALA A 237 -10.52 -2.77 23.19
CA ALA A 237 -11.61 -1.81 23.29
C ALA A 237 -12.53 -1.88 22.07
N ARG A 238 -13.81 -1.56 22.30
CA ARG A 238 -14.79 -1.39 21.23
C ARG A 238 -15.49 -0.05 21.39
N PHE A 239 -15.58 0.69 20.29
CA PHE A 239 -16.28 1.95 20.19
C PHE A 239 -17.47 1.76 19.26
N THR A 240 -18.66 2.14 19.70
CA THR A 240 -19.86 2.09 18.85
C THR A 240 -20.56 3.43 18.82
N MET A 241 -21.02 3.83 17.65
CA MET A 241 -21.79 5.06 17.47
C MET A 241 -22.73 4.91 16.28
N ARG A 242 -23.83 5.66 16.30
CA ARG A 242 -24.72 5.82 15.15
C ARG A 242 -24.48 7.19 14.52
N VAL A 243 -24.28 7.23 13.21
CA VAL A 243 -23.86 8.43 12.48
C VAL A 243 -24.85 8.74 11.37
N ALA A 244 -25.26 10.01 11.29
CA ALA A 244 -26.17 10.52 10.26
C ALA A 244 -25.42 10.84 8.96
N CYS A 245 -24.94 9.81 8.27
CA CYS A 245 -24.34 9.90 6.94
C CYS A 245 -24.73 8.68 6.10
N SER A 246 -24.59 8.75 4.78
CA SER A 246 -24.74 7.55 3.94
C SER A 246 -23.51 6.65 4.05
N LEU A 247 -23.69 5.37 3.73
CA LEU A 247 -22.58 4.41 3.71
C LEU A 247 -21.58 4.74 2.58
N ASP A 248 -22.08 5.23 1.44
CA ASP A 248 -21.28 5.54 0.26
C ASP A 248 -20.42 6.81 0.46
N ASP A 249 -20.99 7.85 1.08
CA ASP A 249 -20.23 9.07 1.44
C ASP A 249 -19.08 8.72 2.40
N LEU A 250 -19.37 7.86 3.38
CA LEU A 250 -18.37 7.43 4.34
C LEU A 250 -17.24 6.63 3.67
N ASP A 251 -17.61 5.67 2.83
CA ASP A 251 -16.65 4.84 2.11
C ASP A 251 -15.71 5.70 1.27
N ALA A 252 -16.26 6.70 0.58
CA ALA A 252 -15.48 7.67 -0.18
C ALA A 252 -14.48 8.44 0.69
N ILE A 253 -14.90 8.90 1.89
CA ILE A 253 -14.00 9.60 2.84
C ILE A 253 -12.83 8.71 3.26
N ILE A 254 -13.07 7.43 3.58
CA ILE A 254 -11.98 6.53 3.99
C ILE A 254 -11.07 6.17 2.82
N VAL A 255 -11.63 5.85 1.65
CA VAL A 255 -10.82 5.48 0.47
C VAL A 255 -9.95 6.65 -0.02
N SER A 256 -10.43 7.89 0.10
CA SER A 256 -9.68 9.11 -0.20
C SER A 256 -8.79 9.59 0.93
N SER A 257 -8.86 8.96 2.11
CA SER A 257 -8.03 9.33 3.24
C SER A 257 -6.58 8.93 3.00
N SER A 258 -5.66 9.77 3.45
CA SER A 258 -4.25 9.51 3.26
C SER A 258 -3.78 8.34 4.13
N LEU A 259 -2.72 7.66 3.69
CA LEU A 259 -2.14 6.51 4.39
C LEU A 259 -1.78 6.85 5.85
N ASP A 260 -1.29 8.06 6.11
CA ASP A 260 -0.90 8.52 7.45
C ASP A 260 -2.11 8.70 8.40
N SER A 261 -3.31 8.78 7.82
CA SER A 261 -4.57 8.96 8.54
C SER A 261 -5.26 7.63 8.91
N TRP A 262 -4.69 6.48 8.53
CA TRP A 262 -5.15 5.14 8.91
C TRP A 262 -4.77 4.80 10.36
N PRO A 263 -5.57 4.03 11.11
CA PRO A 263 -5.29 3.80 12.53
C PRO A 263 -3.90 3.20 12.73
N LEU A 264 -3.17 3.63 13.77
CA LEU A 264 -1.94 2.92 14.17
C LEU A 264 -2.37 1.87 15.19
N VAL A 265 -2.07 0.60 14.90
CA VAL A 265 -2.50 -0.50 15.77
C VAL A 265 -1.84 -0.42 17.14
N TRP A 266 -0.57 -0.05 17.13
CA TRP A 266 0.28 -0.02 18.30
C TRP A 266 1.11 1.25 18.30
N THR A 267 1.35 1.83 19.47
CA THR A 267 2.24 2.99 19.68
C THR A 267 2.95 2.84 21.03
N PRO A 268 4.22 3.25 21.15
CA PRO A 268 4.95 3.13 22.40
C PRO A 268 4.41 4.14 23.44
N PRO A 269 4.57 3.89 24.76
CA PRO A 269 4.03 4.77 25.81
C PRO A 269 4.50 6.24 25.74
N SER A 270 5.65 6.49 25.11
CA SER A 270 6.23 7.82 24.94
C SER A 270 5.59 8.65 23.83
N TRP A 271 4.72 8.05 23.00
CA TRP A 271 4.15 8.72 21.83
C TRP A 271 2.83 9.42 22.12
N GLY A 272 2.79 10.72 21.86
CA GLY A 272 1.57 11.52 21.87
C GLY A 272 0.94 11.63 20.48
N TYR A 273 0.04 12.61 20.35
CA TYR A 273 -0.67 12.90 19.11
C TYR A 273 0.25 13.53 18.06
N ASN A 274 1.23 14.33 18.49
CA ASN A 274 2.10 15.10 17.59
C ASN A 274 3.14 14.22 16.91
N GLU A 275 3.58 13.18 17.61
CA GLU A 275 4.58 12.21 17.17
C GLU A 275 4.03 11.31 16.07
N ARG A 276 2.70 11.18 15.95
CA ARG A 276 2.01 10.34 14.96
C ARG A 276 2.54 10.55 13.53
N LYS A 277 2.80 11.79 13.13
CA LYS A 277 3.28 12.14 11.78
C LYS A 277 4.70 11.62 11.48
N GLN A 278 5.43 11.16 12.49
CA GLN A 278 6.76 10.60 12.34
C GLN A 278 6.72 9.11 11.97
N ALA A 279 5.57 8.44 12.11
CA ALA A 279 5.43 7.04 11.74
C ALA A 279 5.55 6.90 10.22
N CYS A 280 6.37 5.95 9.77
CA CYS A 280 6.50 5.62 8.37
C CYS A 280 5.60 4.42 8.06
N CYS A 281 4.72 4.58 7.07
CA CYS A 281 3.94 3.47 6.52
C CYS A 281 4.30 3.25 5.04
N GLN A 282 4.56 2.00 4.65
CA GLN A 282 4.85 1.62 3.27
C GLN A 282 4.02 0.41 2.84
N VAL A 283 3.50 0.45 1.61
CA VAL A 283 2.85 -0.72 0.97
C VAL A 283 3.92 -1.66 0.45
N LEU A 284 4.02 -2.85 1.03
CA LEU A 284 5.00 -3.87 0.64
C LEU A 284 4.47 -4.79 -0.47
N GLN A 285 3.18 -5.13 -0.42
CA GLN A 285 2.56 -6.05 -1.36
C GLN A 285 1.09 -5.66 -1.57
N GLU A 286 0.59 -5.88 -2.78
CA GLU A 286 -0.82 -5.72 -3.15
C GLU A 286 -1.30 -7.03 -3.81
N PHE A 287 -2.41 -7.57 -3.34
CA PHE A 287 -3.01 -8.78 -3.95
C PHE A 287 -4.10 -8.42 -4.96
N GLU A 288 -4.97 -7.49 -4.57
CA GLU A 288 -6.08 -6.97 -5.35
C GLU A 288 -6.40 -5.57 -4.85
N THR A 289 -7.34 -4.89 -5.52
CA THR A 289 -7.81 -3.58 -5.05
C THR A 289 -8.32 -3.67 -3.62
N ASP A 290 -7.82 -2.79 -2.75
CA ASP A 290 -8.14 -2.76 -1.32
C ASP A 290 -7.63 -3.96 -0.50
N ALA A 291 -6.62 -4.70 -0.96
CA ALA A 291 -5.98 -5.77 -0.19
C ALA A 291 -4.45 -5.62 -0.19
N TYR A 292 -3.91 -5.19 0.95
CA TYR A 292 -2.52 -4.73 1.08
C TYR A 292 -1.78 -5.39 2.22
N VAL A 293 -0.46 -5.54 2.05
CA VAL A 293 0.49 -5.76 3.14
C VAL A 293 1.23 -4.47 3.38
N LEU A 294 1.14 -3.95 4.60
CA LEU A 294 1.76 -2.70 5.02
C LEU A 294 2.85 -2.97 6.06
N VAL A 295 3.92 -2.19 6.05
CA VAL A 295 4.82 -2.09 7.19
C VAL A 295 4.65 -0.74 7.86
N HIS A 296 4.63 -0.76 9.19
CA HIS A 296 4.60 0.42 10.04
C HIS A 296 5.88 0.46 10.85
N ASP A 297 6.57 1.59 10.77
CA ASP A 297 7.78 1.87 11.52
C ASP A 297 7.58 3.13 12.35
N ILE A 298 7.75 3.00 13.67
CA ILE A 298 7.42 4.01 14.66
C ILE A 298 8.71 4.38 15.39
N PRO A 299 9.32 5.54 15.07
CA PRO A 299 10.61 5.91 15.64
C PRO A 299 10.52 6.14 17.15
N GLY A 300 11.57 5.76 17.87
CA GLY A 300 11.67 5.91 19.31
C GLY A 300 13.10 5.63 19.80
N PRO A 301 13.35 5.63 21.12
CA PRO A 301 14.62 5.16 21.66
C PRO A 301 14.95 3.74 21.19
N GLU A 302 13.92 2.90 21.14
CA GLU A 302 13.87 1.66 20.38
C GLU A 302 12.74 1.81 19.36
N SER A 303 13.07 1.71 18.07
CA SER A 303 12.09 1.83 16.99
C SER A 303 11.15 0.64 17.05
N SER A 304 9.85 0.90 17.03
CA SER A 304 8.84 -0.15 17.07
C SER A 304 8.29 -0.42 15.69
N ARG A 305 8.20 -1.70 15.31
CA ARG A 305 7.84 -2.09 13.94
C ARG A 305 6.82 -3.21 13.93
N TYR A 306 5.92 -3.17 12.95
CA TYR A 306 5.03 -4.29 12.65
C TYR A 306 4.63 -4.34 11.18
N ILE A 307 4.33 -5.54 10.72
CA ILE A 307 3.67 -5.78 9.44
C ILE A 307 2.19 -5.99 9.71
N SER A 308 1.34 -5.38 8.88
CA SER A 308 -0.10 -5.55 8.97
C SER A 308 -0.73 -5.87 7.63
N LEU A 309 -1.70 -6.78 7.64
CA LEU A 309 -2.59 -7.04 6.51
C LEU A 309 -3.78 -6.11 6.60
N ALA A 310 -4.06 -5.38 5.53
CA ALA A 310 -5.16 -4.44 5.45
C ALA A 310 -6.13 -4.84 4.32
N GLN A 311 -7.42 -4.90 4.62
CA GLN A 311 -8.44 -5.20 3.60
C GLN A 311 -9.73 -4.40 3.78
N ARG A 312 -10.30 -3.95 2.67
CA ARG A 312 -11.70 -3.46 2.61
C ARG A 312 -12.62 -4.56 2.10
N LEU A 313 -13.69 -4.82 2.85
CA LEU A 313 -14.64 -5.91 2.61
C LEU A 313 -16.07 -5.36 2.51
N PRO A 314 -16.52 -4.97 1.30
CA PRO A 314 -17.93 -4.65 1.07
C PRO A 314 -18.78 -5.92 1.13
N ARG A 315 -19.91 -5.88 1.83
CA ARG A 315 -20.81 -7.02 2.03
C ARG A 315 -22.26 -6.59 1.93
N GLN A 316 -23.09 -7.48 1.40
CA GLN A 316 -24.54 -7.38 1.49
C GLN A 316 -25.03 -8.48 2.43
N ARG A 317 -25.77 -8.10 3.48
CA ARG A 317 -26.36 -9.05 4.41
C ARG A 317 -27.60 -9.71 3.80
N TYR A 318 -28.01 -10.86 4.35
CA TYR A 318 -29.22 -11.59 3.93
C TYR A 318 -30.51 -10.76 3.97
N ASN A 319 -30.57 -9.77 4.86
CA ASN A 319 -31.70 -8.83 4.96
C ASN A 319 -31.64 -7.67 3.96
N GLY A 320 -30.76 -7.74 2.96
CA GLY A 320 -30.53 -6.70 1.95
C GLY A 320 -29.71 -5.51 2.43
N LYS A 321 -29.42 -5.38 3.73
CA LYS A 321 -28.64 -4.25 4.27
C LYS A 321 -27.18 -4.35 3.87
N ARG A 322 -26.62 -3.25 3.40
CA ARG A 322 -25.20 -3.15 3.05
C ARG A 322 -24.35 -2.94 4.29
N SER A 323 -23.12 -3.43 4.24
CA SER A 323 -22.10 -3.15 5.24
C SER A 323 -20.73 -3.11 4.58
N ILE A 324 -19.83 -2.29 5.11
CA ILE A 324 -18.44 -2.23 4.67
C ILE A 324 -17.57 -2.42 5.89
N THR A 325 -16.57 -3.28 5.77
CA THR A 325 -15.60 -3.54 6.84
C THR A 325 -14.22 -3.15 6.38
N TYR A 326 -13.48 -2.45 7.23
CA TYR A 326 -12.05 -2.19 7.08
C TYR A 326 -11.35 -2.95 8.19
N VAL A 327 -10.53 -3.90 7.79
CA VAL A 327 -9.75 -4.72 8.71
C VAL A 327 -8.29 -4.43 8.53
N MET A 328 -7.57 -4.31 9.63
CA MET A 328 -6.12 -4.24 9.66
C MET A 328 -5.61 -5.09 10.81
N VAL A 329 -4.78 -6.09 10.54
CA VAL A 329 -4.30 -7.05 11.54
C VAL A 329 -2.81 -7.17 11.44
N ILE A 330 -2.13 -7.04 12.58
CA ILE A 330 -0.70 -7.34 12.70
C ILE A 330 -0.54 -8.84 12.43
N ALA A 331 0.31 -9.15 11.47
CA ALA A 331 0.53 -10.51 11.02
C ALA A 331 1.99 -10.71 10.69
N ASP A 332 2.44 -11.93 10.92
CA ASP A 332 3.75 -12.37 10.51
C ASP A 332 3.65 -13.68 9.72
N SER A 333 4.56 -13.90 8.78
CA SER A 333 4.74 -15.19 8.12
C SER A 333 5.85 -15.95 8.84
N GLU A 334 5.88 -17.28 8.79
CA GLU A 334 6.98 -18.02 9.43
C GLU A 334 8.37 -17.56 8.96
N ALA A 335 8.50 -17.21 7.68
CA ALA A 335 9.75 -16.75 7.10
C ALA A 335 10.17 -15.37 7.66
N ASN A 336 9.20 -14.48 7.86
CA ASN A 336 9.43 -13.16 8.44
C ASN A 336 9.67 -13.28 9.96
N ALA A 337 8.90 -14.08 10.70
CA ALA A 337 9.04 -14.26 12.16
C ALA A 337 10.43 -14.74 12.59
N ARG A 338 11.02 -15.68 11.85
CA ARG A 338 12.39 -16.17 12.11
C ARG A 338 13.44 -15.07 11.94
N LYS A 339 13.23 -14.16 10.98
CA LYS A 339 14.14 -13.04 10.70
C LYS A 339 13.93 -11.88 11.68
N CYS A 340 12.69 -11.53 12.00
CA CYS A 340 12.35 -10.57 13.04
C CYS A 340 13.03 -10.95 14.37
N SER A 341 13.00 -12.23 14.76
CA SER A 341 13.66 -12.73 15.98
C SER A 341 15.19 -12.60 15.93
N THR A 342 15.79 -12.75 14.75
CA THR A 342 17.24 -12.60 14.55
C THR A 342 17.64 -11.12 14.61
N GLU A 343 16.85 -10.23 14.00
CA GLU A 343 17.11 -8.78 13.99
C GLU A 343 16.87 -8.13 15.36
N GLN A 344 15.84 -8.57 16.12
CA GLN A 344 15.62 -8.14 17.52
C GLN A 344 16.84 -8.44 18.40
N SER A 345 17.54 -9.53 18.13
CA SER A 345 18.73 -9.93 18.89
C SER A 345 19.98 -9.07 18.59
N HIS A 346 19.92 -8.23 17.55
CA HIS A 346 21.08 -7.50 17.02
C HIS A 346 20.91 -5.97 16.94
N GLY A 347 19.75 -5.39 17.29
CA GLY A 347 19.50 -3.96 17.07
C GLY A 347 18.46 -3.29 17.98
N ASN A 348 18.33 -1.96 17.81
CA ASN A 348 17.41 -1.08 18.53
C ASN A 348 15.96 -1.14 17.97
N VAL A 349 15.50 -2.29 17.48
CA VAL A 349 14.17 -2.43 16.87
C VAL A 349 13.34 -3.48 17.61
N GLN A 350 12.19 -3.06 18.12
CA GLN A 350 11.19 -3.93 18.72
C GLN A 350 10.13 -4.31 17.68
N TRP A 351 9.91 -5.61 17.47
CA TRP A 351 8.78 -6.06 16.64
C TRP A 351 7.54 -6.33 17.47
N VAL A 352 6.43 -5.76 17.04
CA VAL A 352 5.10 -6.00 17.59
C VAL A 352 4.42 -7.05 16.72
N ASN A 353 4.02 -8.15 17.36
CA ASN A 353 3.55 -9.34 16.65
C ASN A 353 2.05 -9.57 16.80
N GLU A 354 1.36 -8.79 17.64
CA GLU A 354 -0.07 -8.99 17.89
C GLU A 354 -0.83 -7.67 18.04
N GLY A 355 -1.92 -7.57 17.28
CA GLY A 355 -2.90 -6.50 17.37
C GLY A 355 -3.70 -6.35 16.09
N GLY A 356 -4.72 -5.50 16.13
CA GLY A 356 -5.46 -5.12 14.96
C GLY A 356 -6.55 -4.10 15.23
N SER A 357 -7.13 -3.65 14.14
CA SER A 357 -8.25 -2.73 14.05
C SER A 357 -9.30 -3.37 13.13
N TYR A 358 -10.55 -3.39 13.58
CA TYR A 358 -11.68 -3.89 12.80
C TYR A 358 -12.81 -2.85 12.87
N ILE A 359 -13.03 -2.15 11.75
CA ILE A 359 -14.06 -1.12 11.64
C ILE A 359 -15.16 -1.64 10.74
N LYS A 360 -16.39 -1.70 11.25
CA LYS A 360 -17.56 -2.15 10.52
C LYS A 360 -18.63 -1.08 10.49
N PHE A 361 -19.04 -0.76 9.28
CA PHE A 361 -20.14 0.15 8.99
C PHE A 361 -21.33 -0.68 8.52
N THR A 362 -22.49 -0.48 9.12
CA THR A 362 -23.72 -1.16 8.73
C THR A 362 -24.78 -0.14 8.40
N GLU A 363 -25.36 -0.24 7.21
CA GLU A 363 -26.46 0.63 6.79
C GLU A 363 -27.71 0.35 7.62
N VAL A 364 -28.24 1.38 8.28
CA VAL A 364 -29.54 1.35 8.97
C VAL A 364 -30.62 1.79 8.00
N ASN A 365 -30.37 2.91 7.31
CA ASN A 365 -31.15 3.47 6.22
C ASN A 365 -30.22 4.33 5.32
N PRO A 366 -30.70 4.91 4.20
CA PRO A 366 -29.82 5.61 3.24
C PRO A 366 -28.99 6.79 3.79
N LYS A 367 -29.33 7.34 4.96
CA LYS A 367 -28.61 8.48 5.58
C LYS A 367 -28.16 8.19 7.02
N LEU A 368 -28.19 6.92 7.43
CA LEU A 368 -27.91 6.54 8.81
C LEU A 368 -27.18 5.21 8.84
N ILE A 369 -26.04 5.21 9.51
CA ILE A 369 -25.20 4.02 9.67
C ILE A 369 -24.91 3.74 11.14
N ASP A 370 -24.72 2.46 11.45
CA ASP A 370 -24.12 2.01 12.70
C ASP A 370 -22.63 1.74 12.46
N VAL A 371 -21.81 2.32 13.32
CA VAL A 371 -20.36 2.17 13.33
C VAL A 371 -19.96 1.31 14.52
N ARG A 372 -19.14 0.29 14.27
CA ARG A 372 -18.45 -0.47 15.30
C ARG A 372 -16.96 -0.50 14.99
N TYR A 373 -16.16 -0.02 15.92
CA TYR A 373 -14.72 0.01 15.84
C TYR A 373 -14.12 -0.81 16.97
N ASP A 374 -13.63 -1.99 16.64
CA ASP A 374 -12.90 -2.87 17.55
C ASP A 374 -11.41 -2.64 17.37
N HIS A 375 -10.67 -2.56 18.48
CA HIS A 375 -9.23 -2.42 18.46
C HIS A 375 -8.58 -3.24 19.57
N TRP A 376 -7.51 -3.97 19.24
CA TRP A 376 -6.75 -4.75 20.20
C TRP A 376 -5.26 -4.70 19.89
N ALA A 377 -4.43 -4.88 20.91
CA ALA A 377 -2.99 -5.03 20.73
C ALA A 377 -2.35 -5.66 21.97
N SER A 378 -1.18 -6.28 21.77
CA SER A 378 -0.30 -6.66 22.87
C SER A 378 0.27 -5.40 23.55
N CYS A 379 0.29 -5.41 24.87
CA CYS A 379 0.85 -4.37 25.71
C CYS A 379 1.87 -4.95 26.71
N HIS A 380 2.78 -4.08 27.16
CA HIS A 380 3.85 -4.42 28.10
C HIS A 380 3.32 -4.58 29.51
N ASP A 381 2.44 -3.67 29.90
CA ASP A 381 1.85 -3.58 31.22
C ASP A 381 0.51 -2.85 31.14
N GLU A 382 -0.12 -2.66 32.30
CA GLU A 382 -1.41 -1.98 32.42
C GLU A 382 -1.33 -0.49 32.04
N ILE A 383 -0.21 0.17 32.27
CA ILE A 383 -0.02 1.59 31.93
C ILE A 383 0.00 1.75 30.41
N HIS A 384 0.76 0.90 29.72
CA HIS A 384 0.78 0.86 28.27
C HIS A 384 -0.60 0.51 27.69
N ALA A 385 -1.33 -0.40 28.34
CA ALA A 385 -2.70 -0.71 27.93
C ALA A 385 -3.64 0.50 28.00
N GLN A 386 -3.52 1.32 29.05
CA GLN A 386 -4.28 2.56 29.20
C GLN A 386 -3.86 3.59 28.15
N HIS A 387 -2.56 3.69 27.87
CA HIS A 387 -2.04 4.57 26.83
C HIS A 387 -2.63 4.24 25.45
N LEU A 388 -2.57 2.97 25.02
CA LEU A 388 -3.13 2.50 23.76
C LEU A 388 -4.63 2.79 23.68
N PHE A 389 -5.37 2.56 24.76
CA PHE A 389 -6.79 2.88 24.83
C PHE A 389 -7.07 4.36 24.53
N VAL A 390 -6.28 5.28 25.10
CA VAL A 390 -6.40 6.72 24.81
C VAL A 390 -6.14 7.01 23.34
N ARG A 391 -5.09 6.42 22.74
CA ARG A 391 -4.77 6.60 21.31
C ARG A 391 -5.90 6.10 20.40
N TRP A 392 -6.51 4.96 20.72
CA TRP A 392 -7.64 4.41 19.95
C TRP A 392 -8.89 5.29 20.09
N ALA A 393 -9.15 5.81 21.29
CA ALA A 393 -10.26 6.73 21.54
C ALA A 393 -10.07 8.07 20.81
N GLU A 394 -8.85 8.60 20.77
CA GLU A 394 -8.52 9.79 19.98
C GLU A 394 -8.74 9.56 18.49
N PHE A 395 -8.35 8.39 17.96
CA PHE A 395 -8.62 8.04 16.56
C PHE A 395 -10.11 8.00 16.27
N ALA A 396 -10.91 7.34 17.12
CA ALA A 396 -12.37 7.28 16.97
C ALA A 396 -12.99 8.69 16.99
N SER A 397 -12.50 9.55 17.89
CA SER A 397 -12.95 10.93 18.05
C SER A 397 -12.59 11.79 16.84
N GLY A 398 -11.34 11.77 16.39
CA GLY A 398 -10.90 12.51 15.20
C GLY A 398 -11.58 12.02 13.93
N TRP A 399 -11.86 10.71 13.83
CA TRP A 399 -12.65 10.18 12.73
C TRP A 399 -14.09 10.66 12.77
N SER A 400 -14.75 10.70 13.93
CA SER A 400 -16.10 11.25 14.05
C SER A 400 -16.21 12.71 13.62
N GLN A 401 -15.17 13.51 13.88
CA GLN A 401 -15.11 14.91 13.43
C GLN A 401 -15.02 15.03 11.90
N ARG A 402 -14.31 14.11 11.23
CA ARG A 402 -14.29 14.04 9.75
C ARG A 402 -15.63 13.63 9.15
N MET A 403 -16.46 12.92 9.93
CA MET A 403 -17.76 12.40 9.51
C MET A 403 -18.93 13.31 9.86
N ALA A 404 -18.76 14.21 10.82
CA ALA A 404 -19.76 15.23 11.10
C ALA A 404 -19.87 16.12 9.86
N PRO A 405 -21.08 16.36 9.32
CA PRO A 405 -21.24 17.39 8.31
C PRO A 405 -20.67 18.69 8.89
N SER A 406 -19.89 19.42 8.09
CA SER A 406 -19.31 20.72 8.44
C SER A 406 -20.42 21.76 8.67
N ASN A 407 -21.23 21.56 9.70
CA ASN A 407 -22.17 22.54 10.21
C ASN A 407 -21.38 23.48 11.12
N LEU A 408 -20.33 24.11 10.56
CA LEU A 408 -19.92 25.41 11.05
C LEU A 408 -21.11 26.31 10.73
N ILE A 409 -21.82 26.69 11.79
CA ILE A 409 -22.98 27.58 11.77
C ILE A 409 -22.63 28.76 10.86
N GLY A 410 -23.28 28.84 9.70
CA GLY A 410 -23.27 30.06 8.90
C GLY A 410 -23.87 31.19 9.76
N PRO A 411 -23.29 32.39 9.76
CA PRO A 411 -23.81 33.47 10.58
C PRO A 411 -25.10 33.95 9.93
N GLU A 412 -26.27 33.46 10.34
CA GLU A 412 -27.55 34.12 10.06
C GLU A 412 -28.71 33.49 10.84
N HIS A 413 -29.07 34.16 11.95
CA HIS A 413 -30.39 34.77 12.16
C HIS A 413 -30.59 35.04 13.66
N GLN A 414 -30.11 36.20 14.12
CA GLN A 414 -30.78 36.90 15.20
C GLN A 414 -31.99 37.62 14.56
N ASN A 415 -33.19 37.24 15.00
CA ASN A 415 -34.36 38.10 14.92
C ASN A 415 -34.26 39.17 16.02
#